data_AF-A0A1T4LMQ8-F1
#
_entry.id   AF-A0A1T4LMQ8-F1
#
_cell.length_a   1.000
_cell.length_b   1.000
_cell.length_c   1.000
_cell.angle_alpha   90.00
_cell.angle_beta   90.00
_cell.angle_gamma   90.00
#
_symmetry.space_group_name_H-M   'P 1'
#
loop_
_entity.id
_entity.type
_entity.pdbx_description
1 polymer ?
#
loop_
_entity_poly.entity_id
_entity_poly.type
_entity_poly.pdbx_seq_one_letter_code
_entity_poly.pdbx_strand_id
1 'polypeptide(L)'
;MKYFCAVALMLLMSTAAFSQKTAYINFQQLIAAMPETKQATDTLQKYQQELAKDGQYLVAEYTKKLQEYDSLATKWTQQIKEIKEKELQDAQASIQDYRQRMEEKLQLKDQQLLVPIMDKAKKALKAVATEKGYTMVIDNSKDEVLIGSETDDLMTSVKAKLGLK
;
A
#
# COMPACT_ATOMS: atom_id res chain seq x y z
N MET A 1 53.81 42.69 10.82
CA MET A 1 52.89 42.91 9.69
C MET A 1 52.57 41.65 8.87
N LYS A 2 53.55 40.78 8.56
CA LYS A 2 53.31 39.53 7.78
C LYS A 2 52.28 38.56 8.41
N TYR A 3 52.27 38.43 9.74
CA TYR A 3 51.32 37.57 10.45
C TYR A 3 49.88 38.15 10.54
N PHE A 4 49.72 39.47 10.36
CA PHE A 4 48.41 40.13 10.45
C PHE A 4 47.55 39.86 9.20
N CYS A 5 48.18 39.78 8.03
CA CYS A 5 47.50 39.40 6.78
C CYS A 5 47.10 37.91 6.76
N ALA A 6 47.89 37.04 7.39
CA ALA A 6 47.58 35.60 7.47
C ALA A 6 46.36 35.31 8.39
N VAL A 7 46.22 36.06 9.48
CA VAL A 7 45.06 35.95 10.39
C VAL A 7 43.78 36.52 9.75
N ALA A 8 43.89 37.58 8.96
CA ALA A 8 42.76 38.15 8.20
C ALA A 8 42.27 37.22 7.08
N LEU A 9 43.16 36.46 6.43
CA LEU A 9 42.78 35.49 5.39
C LEU A 9 42.12 34.23 5.99
N MET A 10 42.47 33.86 7.23
CA MET A 10 41.89 32.72 7.94
C MET A 10 40.48 33.02 8.49
N LEU A 11 40.17 34.29 8.79
CA LEU A 11 38.83 34.75 9.20
C LEU A 11 37.81 34.81 8.04
N LEU A 12 38.28 34.91 6.79
CA LEU A 12 37.44 34.85 5.59
C LEU A 12 37.01 33.42 5.21
N MET A 13 37.56 32.39 5.86
CA MET A 13 37.03 31.02 5.80
C MET A 13 35.92 30.82 6.83
N SER A 14 35.09 31.85 7.06
CA SER A 14 33.83 31.71 7.77
C SER A 14 33.05 30.63 7.03
N THR A 15 32.94 29.46 7.66
CA THR A 15 32.28 28.30 7.12
C THR A 15 30.89 28.72 6.66
N ALA A 16 30.65 28.72 5.35
CA ALA A 16 29.30 28.75 4.82
C ALA A 16 28.61 27.50 5.37
N ALA A 17 27.93 27.65 6.50
CA ALA A 17 27.08 26.62 7.05
C ALA A 17 26.02 26.38 5.98
N PHE A 18 26.19 25.32 5.19
CA PHE A 18 25.23 24.89 4.20
C PHE A 18 24.00 24.42 4.98
N SER A 19 23.09 25.34 5.29
CA SER A 19 21.85 25.04 5.97
C SER A 19 21.10 24.05 5.09
N GLN A 20 20.96 22.81 5.55
CA GLN A 20 20.20 21.78 4.85
C GLN A 20 18.73 22.22 4.87
N LYS A 21 18.24 22.64 3.70
CA LYS A 21 16.86 23.06 3.56
C LYS A 21 15.97 21.82 3.60
N THR A 22 15.16 21.72 4.63
CA THR A 22 14.24 20.60 4.85
C THR A 22 12.83 21.03 4.53
N ALA A 23 12.13 20.19 3.77
CA ALA A 23 10.72 20.33 3.45
C ALA A 23 9.91 19.27 4.18
N TYR A 24 8.59 19.41 4.18
CA TYR A 24 7.68 18.37 4.61
C TYR A 24 6.53 18.17 3.62
N ILE A 25 5.89 17.02 3.69
CA ILE A 25 4.67 16.71 2.94
C ILE A 25 3.92 15.58 3.65
N ASN A 26 2.59 15.62 3.59
CA ASN A 26 1.79 14.45 3.94
C ASN A 26 1.71 13.53 2.71
N PHE A 27 2.61 12.56 2.62
CA PHE A 27 2.70 11.70 1.44
C PHE A 27 1.44 10.84 1.25
N GLN A 28 0.80 10.39 2.33
CA GLN A 28 -0.43 9.60 2.27
C GLN A 28 -1.59 10.41 1.69
N GLN A 29 -1.77 11.67 2.10
CA GLN A 29 -2.78 12.57 1.54
C GLN A 29 -2.51 12.87 0.07
N LEU A 30 -1.24 13.01 -0.33
CA LEU A 30 -0.88 13.20 -1.73
C LEU A 30 -1.33 12.01 -2.57
N ILE A 31 -1.02 10.79 -2.13
CA ILE A 31 -1.45 9.55 -2.79
C ILE A 31 -2.98 9.49 -2.83
N ALA A 32 -3.66 9.76 -1.72
CA ALA A 32 -5.12 9.73 -1.66
C ALA A 32 -5.80 10.73 -2.62
N ALA A 33 -5.14 11.86 -2.92
CA ALA A 33 -5.64 12.86 -3.87
C ALA A 33 -5.43 12.48 -5.35
N MET A 34 -4.65 11.44 -5.66
CA MET A 34 -4.39 11.03 -7.04
C MET A 34 -5.59 10.26 -7.63
N PRO A 35 -6.04 10.58 -8.86
CA PRO A 35 -7.15 9.88 -9.53
C PRO A 35 -6.91 8.37 -9.65
N GLU A 36 -5.66 7.96 -9.87
CA GLU A 36 -5.26 6.56 -9.99
C GLU A 36 -5.52 5.78 -8.70
N THR A 37 -5.47 6.44 -7.54
CA THR A 37 -5.75 5.82 -6.24
C THR A 37 -7.21 5.41 -6.17
N LYS A 38 -8.14 6.25 -6.64
CA LYS A 38 -9.55 5.87 -6.71
C LYS A 38 -9.74 4.65 -7.63
N GLN A 39 -9.12 4.66 -8.81
CA GLN A 39 -9.20 3.54 -9.74
C GLN A 39 -8.63 2.24 -9.15
N ALA A 40 -7.52 2.33 -8.42
CA ALA A 40 -6.91 1.22 -7.70
C ALA A 40 -7.86 0.67 -6.63
N THR A 41 -8.45 1.53 -5.79
CA THR A 41 -9.42 1.13 -4.76
C THR A 41 -10.63 0.43 -5.37
N ASP A 42 -11.22 1.01 -6.43
CA ASP A 42 -12.39 0.44 -7.10
C ASP A 42 -12.05 -0.93 -7.73
N THR A 43 -10.85 -1.07 -8.31
CA THR A 43 -10.35 -2.33 -8.88
C THR A 43 -10.13 -3.40 -7.81
N LEU A 44 -9.54 -3.03 -6.67
CA LEU A 44 -9.29 -3.94 -5.56
C LEU A 44 -10.60 -4.41 -4.94
N GLN A 45 -11.58 -3.52 -4.75
CA GLN A 45 -12.90 -3.85 -4.23
C GLN A 45 -13.63 -4.84 -5.15
N LYS A 46 -13.57 -4.61 -6.48
CA LYS A 46 -14.16 -5.55 -7.44
C LYS A 46 -13.49 -6.93 -7.38
N TYR A 47 -12.17 -6.97 -7.31
CA TYR A 47 -11.43 -8.22 -7.20
C TYR A 47 -11.75 -8.97 -5.90
N GLN A 48 -11.92 -8.25 -4.78
CA GLN A 48 -12.37 -8.84 -3.52
C GLN A 48 -13.77 -9.44 -3.64
N GLN A 49 -14.70 -8.78 -4.32
CA GLN A 49 -16.05 -9.30 -4.56
C GLN A 49 -16.04 -10.56 -5.44
N GLU A 50 -15.19 -10.60 -6.47
CA GLU A 50 -15.01 -11.77 -7.32
C GLU A 50 -14.50 -12.97 -6.50
N LEU A 51 -13.45 -12.77 -5.69
CA LEU A 51 -12.93 -13.83 -4.82
C LEU A 51 -13.96 -14.27 -3.75
N ALA A 52 -14.72 -13.33 -3.18
CA ALA A 52 -15.77 -13.68 -2.23
C ALA A 52 -16.85 -14.56 -2.86
N LYS A 53 -17.22 -14.29 -4.12
CA LYS A 53 -18.21 -15.09 -4.86
C LYS A 53 -17.71 -16.51 -5.14
N ASP A 54 -16.45 -16.66 -5.53
CA ASP A 54 -15.83 -17.98 -5.73
C ASP A 54 -15.78 -18.77 -4.42
N GLY A 55 -15.43 -18.13 -3.31
CA GLY A 55 -15.44 -18.77 -1.98
C GLY A 55 -16.85 -19.20 -1.53
N GLN A 56 -17.88 -18.41 -1.85
CA GLN A 56 -19.29 -18.78 -1.58
C GLN A 56 -19.70 -20.04 -2.35
N TYR A 57 -19.23 -20.24 -3.58
CA TYR A 57 -19.50 -21.46 -4.35
C TYR A 57 -18.94 -22.70 -3.64
N LEU A 58 -17.70 -22.64 -3.13
CA LEU A 58 -17.09 -23.75 -2.39
C LEU A 58 -17.87 -24.11 -1.12
N VAL A 59 -18.32 -23.08 -0.38
CA VAL A 59 -19.12 -23.27 0.83
C VAL A 59 -20.50 -23.86 0.50
N ALA A 60 -21.13 -23.41 -0.59
CA ALA A 60 -22.40 -23.96 -1.05
C ALA A 60 -22.27 -25.43 -1.48
N GLU A 61 -21.19 -25.79 -2.18
CA GLU A 61 -20.91 -27.17 -2.58
C GLU A 61 -20.71 -28.07 -1.35
N TYR A 62 -19.88 -27.65 -0.40
CA TYR A 62 -19.70 -28.36 0.87
C TYR A 62 -21.03 -28.57 1.61
N THR A 63 -21.84 -27.51 1.72
CA THR A 63 -23.13 -27.56 2.41
C THR A 63 -24.07 -28.55 1.74
N LYS A 64 -24.12 -28.57 0.41
CA LYS A 64 -24.91 -29.53 -0.36
C LYS A 64 -24.44 -30.97 -0.12
N LYS A 65 -23.12 -31.22 -0.17
CA LYS A 65 -22.55 -32.55 0.11
C LYS A 65 -22.88 -33.03 1.53
N LEU A 66 -22.84 -32.12 2.51
CA LEU A 66 -23.13 -32.43 3.91
C LEU A 66 -24.61 -32.81 4.09
N GLN A 67 -25.52 -32.02 3.52
CA GLN A 67 -26.96 -32.32 3.54
C GLN A 67 -27.29 -33.66 2.87
N GLU A 68 -26.63 -33.97 1.76
CA GLU A 68 -26.77 -35.25 1.07
C GLU A 68 -26.31 -36.41 1.97
N TYR A 69 -25.13 -36.27 2.60
CA TYR A 69 -24.60 -37.26 3.54
C TYR A 69 -25.58 -37.50 4.70
N ASP A 70 -26.03 -36.44 5.37
CA ASP A 70 -26.94 -36.54 6.52
C ASP A 70 -28.27 -37.22 6.15
N SER A 71 -28.77 -36.98 4.93
CA SER A 71 -30.06 -37.52 4.46
C SER A 71 -29.99 -38.96 3.98
N LEU A 72 -28.84 -39.39 3.44
CA LEU A 72 -28.72 -40.67 2.72
C LEU A 72 -27.76 -41.66 3.37
N ALA A 73 -26.96 -41.25 4.36
CA ALA A 73 -25.96 -42.11 4.97
C ALA A 73 -26.53 -43.44 5.48
N THR A 74 -27.74 -43.45 6.05
CA THR A 74 -28.38 -44.68 6.55
C THR A 74 -28.69 -45.70 5.45
N LYS A 75 -28.75 -45.28 4.18
CA LYS A 75 -29.03 -46.12 3.00
C LYS A 75 -27.77 -46.62 2.31
N TRP A 76 -26.59 -46.16 2.73
CA TRP A 76 -25.31 -46.47 2.09
C TRP A 76 -24.56 -47.59 2.81
N THR A 77 -23.77 -48.36 2.04
CA THR A 77 -22.79 -49.29 2.61
C THR A 77 -21.68 -48.52 3.32
N GLN A 78 -20.92 -49.22 4.17
CA GLN A 78 -19.80 -48.63 4.88
C GLN A 78 -18.76 -48.01 3.93
N GLN A 79 -18.47 -48.69 2.82
CA GLN A 79 -17.52 -48.22 1.81
C GLN A 79 -17.97 -46.90 1.15
N ILE A 80 -19.27 -46.76 0.87
CA ILE A 80 -19.81 -45.52 0.28
C ILE A 80 -19.74 -44.37 1.30
N LYS A 81 -20.02 -44.64 2.58
CA LYS A 81 -19.90 -43.64 3.64
C LYS A 81 -18.47 -43.10 3.75
N GLU A 82 -17.48 -43.98 3.79
CA GLU A 82 -16.06 -43.60 3.86
C GLU A 82 -15.64 -42.71 2.68
N ILE A 83 -16.09 -43.03 1.47
CA ILE A 83 -15.84 -42.18 0.28
C ILE A 83 -16.46 -40.79 0.47
N LYS A 84 -17.71 -40.72 0.94
CA LYS A 84 -18.42 -39.44 1.11
C LYS A 84 -17.88 -38.60 2.27
N GLU A 85 -17.45 -39.23 3.36
CA GLU A 85 -16.72 -38.57 4.45
C GLU A 85 -15.42 -37.97 3.95
N LYS A 86 -14.67 -38.70 3.12
CA LYS A 86 -13.47 -38.19 2.48
C LYS A 86 -13.76 -37.00 1.56
N GLU A 87 -14.81 -37.07 0.73
CA GLU A 87 -15.23 -35.92 -0.09
C GLU A 87 -15.54 -34.67 0.75
N LEU A 88 -16.18 -34.84 1.92
CA LEU A 88 -16.47 -33.74 2.85
C LEU A 88 -15.20 -33.15 3.47
N GLN A 89 -14.27 -34.01 3.90
CA GLN A 89 -12.98 -33.58 4.42
C GLN A 89 -12.16 -32.81 3.37
N ASP A 90 -12.10 -33.33 2.15
CA ASP A 90 -11.37 -32.71 1.03
C ASP A 90 -12.02 -31.36 0.64
N ALA A 91 -13.36 -31.27 0.67
CA ALA A 91 -14.08 -30.01 0.43
C ALA A 91 -13.84 -28.97 1.54
N GLN A 92 -13.81 -29.40 2.81
CA GLN A 92 -13.47 -28.53 3.94
C GLN A 92 -12.04 -28.00 3.84
N ALA A 93 -11.08 -28.87 3.51
CA ALA A 93 -9.68 -28.47 3.27
C ALA A 93 -9.57 -27.46 2.13
N SER A 94 -10.31 -27.67 1.04
CA SER A 94 -10.34 -26.76 -0.11
C SER A 94 -10.87 -25.37 0.25
N ILE A 95 -11.87 -25.28 1.14
CA ILE A 95 -12.38 -23.99 1.65
C ILE A 95 -11.29 -23.27 2.46
N GLN A 96 -10.57 -23.98 3.33
CA GLN A 96 -9.51 -23.38 4.15
C GLN A 96 -8.35 -22.86 3.28
N ASP A 97 -7.90 -23.69 2.34
CA ASP A 97 -6.85 -23.36 1.36
C ASP A 97 -7.27 -22.18 0.45
N TYR A 98 -8.54 -22.13 0.04
CA TYR A 98 -9.08 -20.98 -0.69
C TYR A 98 -9.00 -19.68 0.11
N ARG A 99 -9.34 -19.70 1.41
CA ARG A 99 -9.28 -18.51 2.27
C ARG A 99 -7.86 -17.97 2.38
N GLN A 100 -6.86 -18.84 2.58
CA GLN A 100 -5.46 -18.43 2.64
C GLN A 100 -5.02 -17.80 1.30
N ARG A 101 -5.30 -18.47 0.18
CA ARG A 101 -4.95 -17.94 -1.16
C ARG A 101 -5.66 -16.64 -1.48
N MET A 102 -6.89 -16.44 -1.02
CA MET A 102 -7.61 -15.19 -1.19
C MET A 102 -6.88 -14.03 -0.53
N GLU A 103 -6.41 -14.20 0.72
CA GLU A 103 -5.64 -13.18 1.44
C GLU A 103 -4.33 -12.84 0.71
N GLU A 104 -3.57 -13.86 0.30
CA GLU A 104 -2.35 -13.68 -0.49
C GLU A 104 -2.62 -12.94 -1.80
N LYS A 105 -3.67 -13.34 -2.53
CA LYS A 105 -4.08 -12.70 -3.79
C LYS A 105 -4.48 -11.23 -3.59
N LEU A 106 -5.20 -10.91 -2.52
CA LEU A 106 -5.58 -9.53 -2.21
C LEU A 106 -4.37 -8.68 -1.89
N GLN A 107 -3.43 -9.18 -1.08
CA GLN A 107 -2.20 -8.48 -0.75
C GLN A 107 -1.35 -8.22 -1.99
N LEU A 108 -1.17 -9.23 -2.85
CA LEU A 108 -0.42 -9.08 -4.11
C LEU A 108 -1.10 -8.06 -5.04
N LYS A 109 -2.43 -8.11 -5.14
CA LYS A 109 -3.18 -7.19 -5.99
C LYS A 109 -3.07 -5.75 -5.49
N ASP A 110 -3.18 -5.54 -4.19
CA ASP A 110 -3.02 -4.23 -3.56
C ASP A 110 -1.62 -3.64 -3.86
N GLN A 111 -0.56 -4.42 -3.68
CA GLN A 111 0.80 -4.00 -4.03
C GLN A 111 0.95 -3.64 -5.51
N GLN A 112 0.44 -4.49 -6.42
CA GLN A 112 0.50 -4.24 -7.87
C GLN A 112 -0.18 -2.93 -8.26
N LEU A 113 -1.25 -2.56 -7.57
CA LEU A 113 -2.01 -1.34 -7.83
C LEU A 113 -1.36 -0.10 -7.19
N LEU A 114 -0.87 -0.21 -5.95
CA LEU A 114 -0.36 0.94 -5.19
C LEU A 114 1.09 1.32 -5.51
N VAL A 115 1.98 0.34 -5.75
CA VAL A 115 3.40 0.59 -6.05
C VAL A 115 3.60 1.61 -7.19
N PRO A 116 2.96 1.49 -8.37
CA PRO A 116 3.16 2.46 -9.45
C PRO A 116 2.64 3.86 -9.09
N ILE A 117 1.59 3.97 -8.27
CA ILE A 117 1.05 5.25 -7.79
C ILE A 117 2.06 5.92 -6.86
N MET A 118 2.62 5.14 -5.91
CA MET A 118 3.67 5.60 -5.01
C MET A 118 4.90 6.08 -5.76
N ASP A 119 5.34 5.35 -6.79
CA ASP A 119 6.50 5.72 -7.60
C ASP A 119 6.25 7.00 -8.40
N LYS A 120 5.04 7.19 -8.95
CA LYS A 120 4.67 8.43 -9.63
C LYS A 120 4.70 9.62 -8.68
N ALA A 121 4.12 9.49 -7.49
CA ALA A 121 4.15 10.53 -6.47
C ALA A 121 5.56 10.84 -5.98
N LYS A 122 6.39 9.81 -5.70
CA LYS A 122 7.80 9.97 -5.31
C LYS A 122 8.61 10.73 -6.38
N LYS A 123 8.40 10.40 -7.67
CA LYS A 123 9.07 11.09 -8.78
C LYS A 123 8.68 12.57 -8.83
N ALA A 124 7.39 12.89 -8.69
CA ALA A 124 6.93 14.27 -8.66
C ALA A 124 7.46 15.04 -7.44
N LEU A 125 7.42 14.42 -6.25
CA LEU A 125 7.97 14.99 -5.04
C LEU A 125 9.47 15.28 -5.17
N LYS A 126 10.26 14.32 -5.68
CA LYS A 126 11.70 14.49 -5.89
C LYS A 126 12.00 15.63 -6.86
N ALA A 127 11.23 15.74 -7.95
CA ALA A 127 11.40 16.82 -8.92
C ALA A 127 11.15 18.20 -8.27
N VAL A 128 10.03 18.36 -7.55
CA VAL A 128 9.69 19.61 -6.87
C VAL A 128 10.70 19.97 -5.77
N ALA A 129 11.12 18.99 -4.97
CA ALA A 129 12.13 19.19 -3.93
C ALA A 129 13.45 19.69 -4.53
N THR A 130 13.89 19.07 -5.64
CA THR A 130 15.11 19.46 -6.37
C THR A 130 14.98 20.86 -6.96
N GLU A 131 13.86 21.15 -7.63
CA GLU A 131 13.57 22.47 -8.23
C GLU A 131 13.58 23.60 -7.20
N LYS A 132 13.19 23.32 -5.94
CA LYS A 132 13.15 24.29 -4.84
C LYS A 132 14.37 24.27 -3.92
N GLY A 133 15.39 23.47 -4.23
CA GLY A 133 16.64 23.39 -3.47
C GLY A 133 16.53 22.72 -2.10
N TYR A 134 15.54 21.85 -1.89
CA TYR A 134 15.43 21.04 -0.68
C TYR A 134 16.33 19.82 -0.75
N THR A 135 17.10 19.58 0.31
CA THR A 135 18.00 18.41 0.43
C THR A 135 17.36 17.26 1.20
N MET A 136 16.25 17.53 1.90
CA MET A 136 15.52 16.57 2.70
C MET A 136 14.02 16.87 2.62
N VAL A 137 13.19 15.82 2.61
CA VAL A 137 11.73 15.92 2.76
C VAL A 137 11.30 14.96 3.84
N ILE A 138 10.54 15.46 4.82
CA ILE A 138 9.95 14.68 5.90
C ILE A 138 8.50 14.33 5.52
N ASP A 139 8.16 13.05 5.64
CA ASP A 139 6.78 12.59 5.52
C ASP A 139 6.09 12.68 6.89
N ASN A 140 5.11 13.59 7.03
CA ASN A 140 4.36 13.77 8.27
C ASN A 140 3.03 12.99 8.29
N SER A 141 2.89 11.95 7.47
CA SER A 141 1.68 11.13 7.44
C SER A 141 1.44 10.32 8.72
N LYS A 142 2.46 10.09 9.55
CA LYS A 142 2.36 9.32 10.79
C LYS A 142 2.35 10.26 11.99
N ASP A 143 1.18 10.66 12.48
CA ASP A 143 0.83 11.30 13.78
C ASP A 143 1.90 12.09 14.56
N GLU A 144 2.87 12.69 13.87
CA GLU A 144 3.90 13.54 14.42
C GLU A 144 3.46 14.99 14.20
N VAL A 145 3.44 15.76 15.28
CA VAL A 145 3.19 17.21 15.21
C VAL A 145 4.41 17.85 14.55
N LEU A 146 4.37 17.96 13.23
CA LEU A 146 5.37 18.68 12.46
C LEU A 146 4.90 20.14 12.31
N ILE A 147 5.67 21.05 12.91
CA ILE A 147 5.47 22.50 12.79
C ILE A 147 6.63 23.03 11.97
N GLY A 148 6.33 23.49 10.76
CA GLY A 148 7.28 24.11 9.84
C GLY A 148 6.69 25.37 9.23
N SER A 149 7.51 26.10 8.47
CA SER A 149 7.03 27.21 7.65
C SER A 149 6.10 26.67 6.56
N GLU A 150 5.00 27.36 6.26
CA GLU A 150 4.12 27.02 5.13
C GLU A 150 4.88 26.97 3.79
N THR A 151 5.97 27.72 3.68
CA THR A 151 6.83 27.71 2.48
C THR A 151 7.56 26.39 2.26
N ASP A 152 7.71 25.58 3.31
CA ASP A 152 8.39 24.29 3.31
C ASP A 152 7.43 23.11 3.15
N ASP A 153 6.13 23.36 3.12
CA ASP A 153 5.13 22.38 2.68
C ASP A 153 5.18 22.21 1.16
N LEU A 154 5.49 21.01 0.70
CA LEU A 154 5.54 20.70 -0.72
C LEU A 154 4.19 20.29 -1.31
N MET A 155 3.16 20.06 -0.51
CA MET A 155 1.86 19.50 -0.94
C MET A 155 1.30 20.25 -2.16
N THR A 156 1.11 21.57 -2.06
CA THR A 156 0.53 22.39 -3.13
C THR A 156 1.37 22.32 -4.41
N SER A 157 2.70 22.35 -4.28
CA SER A 157 3.60 22.35 -5.44
C SER A 157 3.66 20.99 -6.12
N VAL A 158 3.60 19.90 -5.35
CA VAL A 158 3.58 18.54 -5.89
C VAL A 158 2.23 18.20 -6.51
N LYS A 159 1.12 18.64 -5.91
CA LYS A 159 -0.21 18.56 -6.53
C LYS A 159 -0.23 19.25 -7.89
N ALA A 160 0.27 20.48 -7.98
CA ALA A 160 0.37 21.20 -9.25
C ALA A 160 1.23 20.44 -10.28
N LYS A 161 2.37 19.86 -9.86
CA LYS A 161 3.22 19.03 -10.74
C LYS A 161 2.52 17.78 -11.27
N LEU A 162 1.63 17.20 -10.46
CA LEU A 162 0.82 16.03 -10.82
C LEU A 162 -0.47 16.38 -11.57
N GLY A 163 -0.77 17.67 -11.78
CA GLY A 163 -2.01 18.13 -12.41
C GLY A 163 -3.24 18.00 -11.52
N LEU A 164 -3.04 17.93 -10.20
CA LEU A 164 -4.10 17.85 -9.19
C LEU A 164 -4.52 19.27 -8.79
N LYS A 165 -5.82 19.45 -8.52
CA LYS A 165 -6.37 20.69 -7.98
C LYS A 165 -6.17 20.77 -6.46
#